data_AF-A0AAV0HRV0-F1
#
_entry.id   AF-A0AAV0HRV0-F1
#
_cell.length_a   1.000
_cell.length_b   1.000
_cell.length_c   1.000
_cell.angle_alpha   90.00
_cell.angle_beta   90.00
_cell.angle_gamma   90.00
#
_symmetry.space_group_name_H-M   'P 1'
#
loop_
_entity.id
_entity.type
_entity.pdbx_description
1 polymer ?
#
loop_
_entity_poly.entity_id
_entity_poly.type
_entity_poly.pdbx_seq_one_letter_code
_entity_poly.pdbx_strand_id
1 'polypeptide(L)'
;INPCPTCVNGTKTVADINNVSFVLPTVALLQAHYFKLQGIFTDDFPANPPSPYNYTGNPPANLQTTNGTKVYRLRFNETVEVVLQGTSLIAPESHPIHLHGFNFFVVGKGLGNFDKGKDLSSFNLVDPVERNTMSVPTAGWTAIRFRADNPGKTM
;
A
#
# COMPACT_ATOMS: atom_id res chain seq x y z
N ILE A 1 -11.49 11.02 -1.15
CA ILE A 1 -12.21 12.05 -1.95
C ILE A 1 -11.49 13.38 -1.77
N ASN A 2 -10.97 13.97 -2.84
CA ASN A 2 -10.21 15.22 -2.76
C ASN A 2 -10.96 16.37 -3.45
N PRO A 3 -10.74 17.63 -3.04
CA PRO A 3 -11.26 18.80 -3.75
C PRO A 3 -10.80 18.82 -5.22
N CYS A 4 -11.70 19.21 -6.12
CA CYS A 4 -11.43 19.41 -7.54
C CYS A 4 -12.36 20.50 -8.08
N PRO A 5 -11.91 21.76 -8.15
CA PRO A 5 -12.75 22.89 -8.58
C PRO A 5 -13.34 22.75 -9.98
N THR A 6 -12.68 21.99 -10.85
CA THR A 6 -13.08 21.78 -12.25
C THR A 6 -13.94 20.52 -12.45
N CYS A 7 -14.11 19.68 -11.42
CA CYS A 7 -14.89 18.46 -11.50
C CYS A 7 -16.37 18.72 -11.19
N VAL A 8 -17.24 17.83 -11.66
CA VAL A 8 -18.66 17.82 -11.28
C VAL A 8 -18.75 17.68 -9.74
N ASN A 9 -19.55 18.52 -9.10
CA ASN A 9 -19.69 18.61 -7.63
C ASN A 9 -18.43 19.06 -6.87
N GLY A 10 -17.43 19.66 -7.54
CA GLY A 10 -16.26 20.24 -6.87
C GLY A 10 -15.31 19.24 -6.21
N THR A 11 -15.49 17.94 -6.46
CA THR A 11 -14.75 16.85 -5.83
C THR A 11 -14.36 15.78 -6.83
N LYS A 12 -13.33 15.00 -6.49
CA LYS A 12 -12.91 13.82 -7.25
C LYS A 12 -12.65 12.62 -6.34
N THR A 13 -13.07 11.45 -6.80
CA THR A 13 -12.65 10.18 -6.20
C THR A 13 -11.20 9.89 -6.59
N VAL A 14 -10.44 9.41 -5.61
CA VAL A 14 -9.02 9.05 -5.75
C VAL A 14 -8.79 7.74 -5.02
N ALA A 15 -7.73 7.02 -5.40
CA ALA A 15 -7.23 5.86 -4.67
C ALA A 15 -5.92 6.24 -3.96
N ASP A 16 -5.68 5.63 -2.81
CA ASP A 16 -4.52 5.90 -1.97
C ASP A 16 -4.01 4.64 -1.28
N ILE A 17 -2.79 4.70 -0.77
CA ILE A 17 -2.26 3.76 0.21
C ILE A 17 -1.78 4.60 1.40
N ASN A 18 -2.18 4.23 2.61
CA ASN A 18 -1.88 4.96 3.84
C ASN A 18 -2.22 6.47 3.76
N ASN A 19 -3.36 6.81 3.17
CA ASN A 19 -3.87 8.18 2.98
C ASN A 19 -3.03 9.06 2.02
N VAL A 20 -2.17 8.44 1.19
CA VAL A 20 -1.37 9.12 0.17
C VAL A 20 -1.84 8.70 -1.23
N SER A 21 -2.43 9.64 -1.96
CA SER A 21 -2.77 9.47 -3.38
C SER A 21 -1.49 9.67 -4.22
N PHE A 22 -1.00 8.60 -4.84
CA PHE A 22 0.23 8.66 -5.61
C PHE A 22 0.08 9.54 -6.85
N VAL A 23 1.00 10.49 -7.03
CA VAL A 23 1.09 11.32 -8.24
C VAL A 23 2.28 10.86 -9.06
N LEU A 24 2.02 10.43 -10.30
CA LEU A 24 3.07 10.00 -11.22
C LEU A 24 3.92 11.22 -11.63
N PRO A 25 5.24 11.22 -11.38
CA PRO A 25 6.11 12.32 -11.81
C PRO A 25 6.35 12.27 -13.32
N THR A 26 6.74 13.39 -13.91
CA THR A 26 7.14 13.48 -15.33
C THR A 26 8.55 12.93 -15.58
N VAL A 27 9.35 12.81 -14.52
CA VAL A 27 10.69 12.19 -14.55
C VAL A 27 10.63 10.83 -13.88
N ALA A 28 11.15 9.79 -14.53
CA ALA A 28 11.15 8.44 -13.98
C ALA A 28 11.85 8.38 -12.61
N LEU A 29 11.25 7.66 -11.65
CA LEU A 29 11.81 7.55 -10.28
C LEU A 29 13.22 6.97 -10.26
N LEU A 30 13.50 5.99 -11.13
CA LEU A 30 14.83 5.40 -11.27
C LEU A 30 15.85 6.42 -11.79
N GLN A 31 15.47 7.20 -12.80
CA GLN A 31 16.29 8.28 -13.35
C GLN A 31 16.59 9.35 -12.28
N ALA A 32 15.55 9.81 -11.57
CA ALA A 32 15.70 10.79 -10.51
C ALA A 32 16.63 10.30 -9.39
N HIS A 33 16.50 9.02 -9.01
CA HIS A 33 17.39 8.40 -8.04
C HIS A 33 18.84 8.31 -8.54
N TYR A 34 19.06 7.78 -9.74
CA TYR A 34 20.39 7.52 -10.30
C TYR A 34 21.19 8.82 -10.50
N PHE A 35 20.54 9.85 -11.04
CA PHE A 35 21.16 11.17 -11.28
C PHE A 35 21.02 12.14 -10.10
N LYS A 36 20.49 11.69 -8.95
CA LYS A 36 20.31 12.49 -7.73
C LYS A 36 19.52 13.79 -7.94
N LEU A 37 18.51 13.74 -8.82
CA LEU A 37 17.63 14.87 -9.10
C LEU A 37 16.75 15.15 -7.88
N GLN A 38 16.68 16.43 -7.48
CA GLN A 38 15.93 16.87 -6.31
C GLN A 38 14.49 17.23 -6.68
N GLY A 39 13.58 17.13 -5.70
CA GLY A 39 12.18 17.57 -5.85
C GLY A 39 11.28 16.66 -6.68
N ILE A 40 11.76 15.49 -7.13
CA ILE A 40 10.94 14.53 -7.92
C ILE A 40 10.11 13.61 -7.03
N PHE A 41 10.69 13.14 -5.92
CA PHE A 41 10.02 12.29 -4.94
C PHE A 41 10.62 12.51 -3.55
N THR A 42 9.92 12.06 -2.52
CA THR A 42 10.44 11.97 -1.15
C THR A 42 10.46 10.52 -0.68
N ASP A 43 11.36 10.16 0.23
CA ASP A 43 11.53 8.79 0.77
C ASP A 43 10.86 8.58 2.14
N ASP A 44 9.79 9.34 2.39
CA ASP A 44 9.02 9.40 3.62
C ASP A 44 7.61 8.78 3.48
N PHE A 45 7.44 7.80 2.58
CA PHE A 45 6.17 7.06 2.53
C PHE A 45 5.92 6.42 3.90
N PRO A 46 4.74 6.60 4.51
CA PRO A 46 4.51 6.11 5.86
C PRO A 46 4.36 4.58 5.87
N ALA A 47 5.10 3.90 6.75
CA ALA A 47 5.03 2.44 6.91
C ALA A 47 3.64 1.95 7.36
N ASN A 48 2.91 2.79 8.07
CA ASN A 48 1.59 2.52 8.62
C ASN A 48 0.63 3.67 8.30
N PRO A 49 -0.70 3.44 8.29
CA PRO A 49 -1.67 4.52 8.18
C PRO A 49 -1.42 5.61 9.23
N PRO A 50 -1.32 6.90 8.85
CA PRO A 50 -1.03 7.99 9.78
C PRO A 50 -2.16 8.25 10.79
N SER A 51 -3.39 7.86 10.47
CA SER A 51 -4.53 7.92 11.39
C SER A 51 -5.26 6.58 11.36
N PRO A 52 -5.05 5.71 12.35
CA PRO A 52 -5.77 4.44 12.46
C PRO A 52 -7.24 4.65 12.78
N TYR A 53 -8.09 3.82 12.18
CA TYR A 53 -9.53 3.77 12.46
C TYR A 53 -10.03 2.33 12.27
N ASN A 54 -11.32 2.10 12.45
CA ASN A 54 -11.94 0.81 12.12
C ASN A 54 -12.06 0.68 10.58
N TYR A 55 -11.00 0.19 9.93
CA TYR A 55 -10.84 0.19 8.47
C TYR A 55 -11.99 -0.48 7.73
N THR A 56 -12.51 -1.58 8.28
CA THR A 56 -13.61 -2.35 7.67
C THR A 56 -14.99 -2.00 8.24
N GLY A 57 -15.06 -1.07 9.20
CA GLY A 57 -16.29 -0.63 9.85
C GLY A 57 -16.70 0.77 9.41
N ASN A 58 -17.02 1.63 10.38
CA ASN A 58 -17.45 3.01 10.10
C ASN A 58 -16.27 3.84 9.59
N PRO A 59 -16.41 4.50 8.43
CA PRO A 59 -15.36 5.37 7.90
C PRO A 59 -15.22 6.66 8.71
N PRO A 60 -14.04 7.30 8.70
CA PRO A 60 -13.87 8.64 9.25
C PRO A 60 -14.72 9.65 8.49
N ALA A 61 -15.14 10.71 9.18
CA ALA A 61 -15.92 11.80 8.57
C ALA A 61 -15.14 12.53 7.47
N ASN A 62 -13.82 12.62 7.60
CA ASN A 62 -12.94 13.20 6.59
C ASN A 62 -12.32 12.09 5.72
N LEU A 63 -12.70 12.08 4.44
CA LEU A 63 -12.19 11.14 3.43
C LEU A 63 -11.09 11.76 2.54
N GLN A 64 -10.57 12.93 2.90
CA GLN A 64 -9.52 13.59 2.13
C GLN A 64 -8.17 12.88 2.32
N THR A 65 -7.48 12.71 1.20
CA THR A 65 -6.14 12.14 1.12
C THR A 65 -5.14 13.23 0.78
N THR A 66 -3.86 12.97 0.99
CA THR A 66 -2.78 13.87 0.57
C THR A 66 -2.19 13.38 -0.74
N ASN A 67 -2.04 14.26 -1.73
CA ASN A 67 -1.31 13.92 -2.96
C ASN A 67 0.20 13.89 -2.68
N GLY A 68 0.92 12.92 -3.25
CA GLY A 68 2.38 12.91 -3.17
C GLY A 68 3.04 11.85 -4.05
N THR A 69 4.28 12.10 -4.43
CA THR A 69 5.18 11.11 -5.03
C THR A 69 6.13 10.63 -3.94
N LYS A 70 5.65 9.72 -3.09
CA LYS A 70 6.40 9.21 -1.93
C LYS A 70 6.84 7.77 -2.18
N VAL A 71 8.06 7.43 -1.78
CA VAL A 71 8.60 6.06 -1.88
C VAL A 71 8.97 5.53 -0.50
N TYR A 72 8.91 4.21 -0.33
CA TYR A 72 9.45 3.54 0.85
C TYR A 72 10.83 2.98 0.53
N ARG A 73 11.84 3.30 1.35
CA ARG A 73 13.22 2.85 1.13
C ARG A 73 13.52 1.64 2.00
N LEU A 74 13.92 0.56 1.35
CA LEU A 74 14.36 -0.68 1.99
C LEU A 74 15.86 -0.85 1.86
N ARG A 75 16.48 -1.55 2.81
CA ARG A 75 17.87 -1.96 2.68
C ARG A 75 17.95 -3.18 1.77
N PHE A 76 19.03 -3.26 0.98
CA PHE A 76 19.30 -4.47 0.21
C PHE A 76 19.35 -5.69 1.15
N ASN A 77 18.71 -6.77 0.74
CA ASN A 77 18.63 -8.05 1.44
C ASN A 77 17.80 -8.05 2.75
N GLU A 78 17.03 -6.99 3.00
CA GLU A 78 16.09 -6.92 4.12
C GLU A 78 14.92 -7.88 3.92
N THR A 79 14.52 -8.60 4.98
CA THR A 79 13.29 -9.40 4.98
C THR A 79 12.13 -8.50 5.37
N VAL A 80 11.14 -8.39 4.50
CA VAL A 80 10.03 -7.44 4.62
C VAL A 80 8.73 -8.21 4.81
N GLU A 81 7.89 -7.74 5.73
CA GLU A 81 6.49 -8.13 5.85
C GLU A 81 5.61 -6.92 5.53
N VAL A 82 4.64 -7.10 4.67
CA VAL A 82 3.63 -6.08 4.34
C VAL A 82 2.27 -6.66 4.65
N VAL A 83 1.49 -5.95 5.47
CA VAL A 83 0.07 -6.25 5.69
C VAL A 83 -0.75 -5.24 4.88
N LEU A 84 -1.39 -5.73 3.83
CA LEU A 84 -2.30 -4.97 3.01
C LEU A 84 -3.70 -5.04 3.64
N GLN A 85 -4.20 -3.91 4.11
CA GLN A 85 -5.52 -3.77 4.73
C GLN A 85 -6.50 -3.10 3.76
N GLY A 86 -7.57 -3.82 3.40
CA GLY A 86 -8.71 -3.25 2.68
C GLY A 86 -9.57 -2.39 3.61
N THR A 87 -10.25 -1.39 3.05
CA THR A 87 -11.12 -0.46 3.80
C THR A 87 -12.55 -0.48 3.27
N SER A 88 -13.48 0.11 4.04
CA SER A 88 -14.90 0.27 3.67
C SER A 88 -15.28 1.72 3.37
N LEU A 89 -14.32 2.59 2.98
CA LEU A 89 -14.51 4.05 2.89
C LEU A 89 -15.62 4.52 1.93
N ILE A 90 -15.83 3.81 0.82
CA ILE A 90 -16.86 4.14 -0.19
C ILE A 90 -17.70 2.89 -0.45
N ALA A 91 -17.03 1.84 -0.90
CA ALA A 91 -17.55 0.50 -1.01
C ALA A 91 -16.38 -0.45 -0.72
N PRO A 92 -16.59 -1.51 0.07
CA PRO A 92 -15.55 -2.51 0.26
C PRO A 92 -15.38 -3.29 -1.05
N GLU A 93 -14.14 -3.39 -1.51
CA GLU A 93 -13.78 -4.05 -2.76
C GLU A 93 -12.61 -5.01 -2.55
N SER A 94 -12.49 -5.98 -3.45
CA SER A 94 -11.29 -6.83 -3.54
C SER A 94 -10.29 -6.14 -4.46
N HIS A 95 -9.07 -5.93 -3.98
CA HIS A 95 -8.02 -5.26 -4.75
C HIS A 95 -6.87 -6.23 -5.04
N PRO A 96 -6.62 -6.63 -6.30
CA PRO A 96 -5.41 -7.35 -6.66
C PRO A 96 -4.20 -6.41 -6.59
N ILE A 97 -3.26 -6.70 -5.68
CA ILE A 97 -2.05 -5.92 -5.49
C ILE A 97 -0.89 -6.68 -6.12
N HIS A 98 -0.15 -5.99 -6.98
CA HIS A 98 1.02 -6.49 -7.68
C HIS A 98 2.28 -5.78 -7.16
N LEU A 99 3.39 -6.50 -7.08
CA LEU A 99 4.70 -5.95 -6.73
C LEU A 99 5.68 -6.22 -7.86
N HIS A 100 6.20 -5.17 -8.49
CA HIS A 100 7.20 -5.31 -9.53
C HIS A 100 8.54 -5.79 -8.93
N GLY A 101 9.29 -6.58 -9.70
CA GLY A 101 10.66 -6.97 -9.35
C GLY A 101 10.78 -8.05 -8.27
N PHE A 102 9.67 -8.49 -7.68
CA PHE A 102 9.63 -9.51 -6.63
C PHE A 102 8.44 -10.45 -6.82
N ASN A 103 8.66 -11.73 -6.53
CA ASN A 103 7.61 -12.56 -5.98
C ASN A 103 7.62 -12.41 -4.44
N PHE A 104 6.50 -12.76 -3.82
CA PHE A 104 6.32 -12.77 -2.38
C PHE A 104 5.56 -14.03 -1.94
N PHE A 105 5.80 -14.42 -0.70
CA PHE A 105 5.04 -15.46 -0.01
C PHE A 105 3.80 -14.86 0.65
N VAL A 106 2.62 -15.40 0.34
CA VAL A 106 1.38 -15.03 1.03
C VAL A 106 1.27 -15.86 2.31
N VAL A 107 1.58 -15.24 3.45
CA VAL A 107 1.65 -15.94 4.74
C VAL A 107 0.34 -15.91 5.50
N GLY A 108 -0.57 -15.00 5.19
CA GLY A 108 -1.87 -14.94 5.87
C GLY A 108 -2.87 -14.07 5.12
N LYS A 109 -4.16 -14.32 5.38
CA LYS A 109 -5.27 -13.47 4.95
C LYS A 109 -6.43 -13.63 5.92
N GLY A 110 -7.26 -12.60 6.02
CA GLY A 110 -8.43 -12.61 6.90
C GLY A 110 -9.46 -11.59 6.47
N LEU A 111 -10.61 -11.63 7.13
CA LEU A 111 -11.65 -10.61 7.03
C LEU A 111 -11.58 -9.69 8.26
N GLY A 112 -12.08 -8.47 8.11
CA GLY A 112 -12.02 -7.44 9.14
C GLY A 112 -10.67 -6.71 9.19
N ASN A 113 -10.42 -6.05 10.31
CA ASN A 113 -9.14 -5.38 10.57
C ASN A 113 -8.10 -6.41 11.01
N PHE A 114 -6.89 -6.33 10.47
CA PHE A 114 -5.77 -7.14 10.93
C PHE A 114 -5.48 -6.85 12.41
N ASP A 115 -5.41 -7.91 13.20
CA ASP A 115 -5.03 -7.87 14.61
C ASP A 115 -3.72 -8.64 14.80
N LYS A 116 -2.63 -7.90 15.01
CA LYS A 116 -1.30 -8.48 15.22
C LYS A 116 -1.25 -9.47 16.40
N GLY A 117 -2.02 -9.25 17.45
CA GLY A 117 -2.03 -10.12 18.63
C GLY A 117 -2.71 -11.47 18.39
N LYS A 118 -3.60 -11.53 17.40
CA LYS A 118 -4.41 -12.71 17.09
C LYS A 118 -3.96 -13.40 15.80
N ASP A 119 -3.83 -12.63 14.72
CA ASP A 119 -3.74 -13.14 13.37
C ASP A 119 -2.35 -13.69 13.02
N LEU A 120 -1.29 -13.23 13.70
CA LEU A 120 0.07 -13.76 13.51
C LEU A 120 0.15 -15.28 13.78
N SER A 121 -0.68 -15.79 14.70
CA SER A 121 -0.73 -17.22 15.01
C SER A 121 -1.32 -18.08 13.89
N SER A 122 -2.06 -17.46 12.96
CA SER A 122 -2.69 -18.12 11.81
C SER A 122 -1.81 -18.15 10.56
N PHE A 123 -0.61 -17.56 10.61
CA PHE A 123 0.24 -17.49 9.43
C PHE A 123 0.73 -18.87 8.99
N ASN A 124 0.63 -19.14 7.69
CA ASN A 124 1.32 -20.25 7.07
C ASN A 124 2.80 -19.89 6.88
N LEU A 125 3.65 -20.46 7.72
CA LEU A 125 5.11 -20.28 7.69
C LEU A 125 5.85 -21.54 7.23
N VAL A 126 5.13 -22.55 6.75
CA VAL A 126 5.70 -23.84 6.32
C VAL A 126 5.76 -23.91 4.80
N ASP A 127 4.62 -23.70 4.14
CA ASP A 127 4.47 -23.82 2.69
C ASP A 127 3.57 -22.72 2.08
N PRO A 128 3.81 -21.43 2.38
CA PRO A 128 3.02 -20.34 1.81
C PRO A 128 3.16 -20.29 0.28
N VAL A 129 2.07 -19.92 -0.39
CA VAL A 129 2.09 -19.76 -1.85
C VAL A 129 2.97 -18.57 -2.25
N GLU A 130 3.82 -18.78 -3.24
CA GLU A 130 4.61 -17.72 -3.87
C GLU A 130 3.87 -17.14 -5.09
N ARG A 131 3.70 -15.81 -5.12
CA ARG A 131 3.01 -15.07 -6.18
C ARG A 131 3.65 -13.69 -6.37
N ASN A 132 3.36 -13.03 -7.49
CA ASN A 132 3.66 -11.59 -7.69
C ASN A 132 2.42 -10.71 -7.57
N THR A 133 1.23 -11.31 -7.54
CA THR A 133 -0.06 -10.62 -7.48
C THR A 133 -0.97 -11.41 -6.54
N MET A 134 -1.60 -10.73 -5.59
CA MET A 134 -2.58 -11.34 -4.70
C MET A 134 -3.69 -10.34 -4.35
N SER A 135 -4.92 -10.83 -4.33
CA SER A 135 -6.07 -10.03 -3.91
C SER A 135 -6.10 -9.84 -2.40
N VAL A 136 -6.26 -8.59 -1.97
CA VAL A 136 -6.75 -8.24 -0.64
C VAL A 136 -8.26 -8.51 -0.63
N PRO A 137 -8.78 -9.35 0.28
CA PRO A 137 -10.21 -9.63 0.36
C PRO A 137 -11.04 -8.36 0.59
N THR A 138 -12.26 -8.35 0.06
CA THR A 138 -13.28 -7.35 0.37
C THR A 138 -13.43 -7.19 1.89
N ALA A 139 -13.19 -5.98 2.40
CA ALA A 139 -13.21 -5.69 3.84
C ALA A 139 -12.33 -6.67 4.66
N GLY A 140 -11.12 -6.94 4.20
CA GLY A 140 -10.18 -7.84 4.86
C GLY A 140 -8.73 -7.42 4.71
N TRP A 141 -7.82 -8.35 4.96
CA TRP A 141 -6.39 -8.10 4.91
C TRP A 141 -5.63 -9.28 4.28
N THR A 142 -4.42 -9.01 3.80
CA THR A 142 -3.47 -10.03 3.31
C THR A 142 -2.06 -9.66 3.76
N ALA A 143 -1.37 -10.62 4.37
CA ALA A 143 0.02 -10.48 4.80
C ALA A 143 0.94 -11.21 3.82
N ILE A 144 1.93 -10.49 3.31
CA ILE A 144 2.95 -11.01 2.39
C ILE A 144 4.35 -10.82 2.98
N ARG A 145 5.27 -11.72 2.63
CA ARG A 145 6.69 -11.60 2.96
C ARG A 145 7.56 -11.75 1.72
N PHE A 146 8.60 -10.95 1.61
CA PHE A 146 9.62 -11.07 0.56
C PHE A 146 10.97 -10.59 1.08
N ARG A 147 12.02 -10.88 0.30
CA ARG A 147 13.37 -10.37 0.54
C ARG A 147 13.64 -9.26 -0.48
N ALA A 148 14.09 -8.10 -0.02
CA ALA A 148 14.42 -6.96 -0.87
C ALA A 148 15.82 -7.12 -1.50
N ASP A 149 16.02 -8.15 -2.31
CA ASP A 149 17.28 -8.54 -2.94
C ASP A 149 17.42 -8.17 -4.43
N ASN A 150 16.50 -7.35 -4.96
CA ASN A 150 16.56 -6.82 -6.32
C ASN A 150 16.81 -5.29 -6.27
N PRO A 151 18.04 -4.81 -6.53
CA PRO A 151 18.36 -3.38 -6.49
C PRO A 151 17.64 -2.62 -7.61
N GLY A 152 16.80 -1.65 -7.24
CA GLY A 152 16.11 -0.81 -8.20
C GLY A 152 15.03 0.06 -7.57
N LYS A 153 14.19 0.65 -8.43
CA LYS A 153 12.92 1.27 -8.03
C LYS A 153 11.80 0.35 -8.52
N THR A 154 11.03 -0.20 -7.60
CA THR A 154 9.89 -1.08 -7.89
C THR A 154 8.59 -0.34 -7.60
N MET A 155 7.54 -0.62 -8.40
CA MET A 155 6.16 -0.18 -8.16
C MET A 155 5.37 -1.33 -7.55
#